data_AF-A0A536QZZ5-F1
#
_entry.id   AF-A0A536QZZ5-F1
#
_cell.length_a   1.000
_cell.length_b   1.000
_cell.length_c   1.000
_cell.angle_alpha   90.00
_cell.angle_beta   90.00
_cell.angle_gamma   90.00
#
_symmetry.space_group_name_H-M   'P 1'
#
loop_
_entity.id
_entity.type
_entity.pdbx_description
1 polymer ?
#
loop_
_entity_poly.entity_id
_entity_poly.type
_entity_poly.pdbx_seq_one_letter_code
_entity_poly.pdbx_strand_id
1 'polypeptide(L)'
;MTLDWESWKTALPSSSTPSALVVVVALAVACGNSAAPGPRAAGSPSQGAASGRDIDGTVRSGGFTRSYVIHLPPNSSRLIPTPIVIAFHGYPMTAAQMSRITHLSAVADRHGFAVVFPQGYGQSWAVPGGNTPAQQARIDDVAFVRTLLDIVARTYGLDTSRVVATGISNGGILTELLGCSLADRL
;
A
#
# COMPACT_ATOMS: atom_id res chain seq x y z
N MET A 1 -8.04 -28.66 -30.46
CA MET A 1 -8.00 -27.23 -30.11
C MET A 1 -6.85 -27.03 -29.13
N THR A 2 -5.68 -26.67 -29.63
CA THR A 2 -4.47 -26.39 -28.84
C THR A 2 -4.25 -24.88 -28.89
N LEU A 3 -4.36 -24.21 -27.74
CA LEU A 3 -4.12 -22.77 -27.62
C LEU A 3 -2.61 -22.53 -27.68
N ASP A 4 -2.18 -21.81 -28.72
CA ASP A 4 -0.81 -21.40 -28.97
C ASP A 4 -0.46 -20.14 -28.15
N TRP A 5 0.51 -20.28 -27.26
CA TRP A 5 0.88 -19.33 -26.21
C TRP A 5 1.81 -18.19 -26.69
N GLU A 6 2.28 -18.23 -27.95
CA GLU A 6 3.32 -17.32 -28.46
C GLU A 6 2.78 -16.04 -29.15
N SER A 7 1.47 -15.80 -29.19
CA SER A 7 0.85 -14.75 -30.02
C SER A 7 0.88 -13.31 -29.47
N TRP A 8 1.42 -13.06 -28.28
CA TRP A 8 1.35 -11.72 -27.64
C TRP A 8 2.59 -10.81 -27.83
N LYS A 9 3.65 -11.28 -28.49
CA LYS A 9 4.96 -10.58 -28.53
C LYS A 9 5.10 -9.42 -29.52
N THR A 10 4.06 -9.01 -30.26
CA THR A 10 4.19 -8.04 -31.38
C THR A 10 3.45 -6.71 -31.23
N ALA A 11 3.10 -6.25 -30.02
CA ALA A 11 2.31 -5.03 -29.85
C ALA A 11 2.92 -3.97 -28.90
N LEU A 12 4.20 -3.62 -29.07
CA LEU A 12 4.75 -2.39 -28.49
C LEU A 12 5.38 -1.51 -29.58
N PRO A 13 4.87 -0.29 -29.82
CA PRO A 13 5.51 0.66 -30.72
C PRO A 13 6.79 1.23 -30.06
N SER A 14 7.91 1.15 -30.77
CA SER A 14 9.17 1.79 -30.41
C SER A 14 9.15 3.27 -30.81
N SER A 15 9.07 4.18 -29.85
CA SER A 15 9.31 5.61 -30.08
C SER A 15 10.71 5.99 -29.62
N SER A 16 11.61 6.21 -30.58
CA SER A 16 12.93 6.80 -30.39
C SER A 16 12.89 8.29 -30.71
N THR A 17 13.14 9.14 -29.72
CA THR A 17 13.45 10.57 -29.93
C THR A 17 14.89 10.83 -29.43
N PRO A 18 15.76 11.46 -30.23
CA PRO A 18 17.11 11.79 -29.79
C PRO A 18 17.13 13.08 -28.96
N SER A 19 17.93 13.05 -27.90
CA SER A 19 18.29 14.18 -27.05
C SER A 19 19.01 15.28 -27.82
N ALA A 20 18.65 16.54 -27.60
CA ALA A 20 19.47 17.70 -27.95
C ALA A 20 19.88 18.44 -26.67
N LEU A 21 21.16 18.33 -26.31
CA LEU A 21 21.83 19.18 -25.32
C LEU A 21 22.15 20.52 -26.00
N VAL A 22 21.62 21.62 -25.46
CA VAL A 22 22.10 22.97 -25.79
C VAL A 22 22.85 23.49 -24.58
N VAL A 23 24.18 23.58 -24.72
CA VAL A 23 25.07 24.28 -23.79
C VAL A 23 25.11 25.75 -24.21
N VAL A 24 24.63 26.65 -23.35
CA VAL A 24 24.89 28.09 -23.49
C VAL A 24 25.87 28.49 -22.39
N VAL A 25 27.11 28.77 -22.79
CA VAL A 25 28.09 29.47 -21.94
C VAL A 25 27.92 30.96 -22.19
N ALA A 26 27.50 31.70 -21.16
CA ALA A 26 27.54 33.15 -21.16
C ALA A 26 28.55 33.62 -20.09
N LEU A 27 29.67 34.16 -20.54
CA LEU A 27 30.58 34.96 -19.73
C LEU A 27 30.06 36.40 -19.69
N ALA A 28 29.77 36.92 -18.51
CA ALA A 28 29.58 38.34 -18.30
C ALA A 28 30.38 38.79 -17.07
N VAL A 29 31.25 39.77 -17.30
CA VAL A 29 32.15 40.42 -16.36
C VAL A 29 31.36 41.38 -15.44
N ALA A 30 31.79 41.43 -14.19
CA ALA A 30 31.17 42.13 -13.06
C ALA A 30 31.23 43.67 -13.13
N CYS A 31 30.30 44.33 -12.42
CA CYS A 31 30.55 45.54 -11.62
C CYS A 31 29.34 45.82 -10.70
N GLY A 32 29.57 46.04 -9.40
CA GLY A 32 28.60 46.69 -8.51
C GLY A 32 28.44 46.05 -7.13
N ASN A 33 29.21 46.54 -6.16
CA ASN A 33 28.94 46.30 -4.74
C ASN A 33 27.70 47.09 -4.31
N SER A 34 26.65 46.39 -3.88
CA SER A 34 25.65 46.92 -2.97
C SER A 34 25.18 45.77 -2.10
N ALA A 35 25.62 45.77 -0.84
CA ALA A 35 25.20 44.80 0.15
C ALA A 35 23.70 44.98 0.41
N ALA A 36 22.88 44.14 -0.20
CA ALA A 36 21.48 44.00 0.18
C ALA A 36 21.42 43.35 1.57
N PRO A 37 20.51 43.80 2.46
CA PRO A 37 20.29 43.10 3.73
C PRO A 37 19.86 41.67 3.42
N GLY A 38 20.65 40.70 3.87
CA GLY A 38 20.39 39.28 3.64
C GLY A 38 18.98 38.90 4.09
N PRO A 39 18.27 38.01 3.37
CA PRO A 39 16.96 37.57 3.79
C PRO A 39 17.09 36.98 5.19
N ARG A 40 16.33 37.54 6.14
CA ARG A 40 16.13 36.93 7.46
C ARG A 40 15.71 35.48 7.21
N ALA A 41 16.51 34.54 7.70
CA ALA A 41 16.09 33.15 7.79
C ALA A 41 14.80 33.14 8.63
N ALA A 42 13.66 33.05 7.94
CA ALA A 42 12.42 32.66 8.58
C ALA A 42 12.67 31.23 9.05
N GLY A 43 12.90 31.06 10.35
CA GLY A 43 12.87 29.75 10.97
C GLY A 43 11.50 29.15 10.68
N SER A 44 11.44 28.25 9.71
CA SER A 44 10.26 27.42 9.53
C SER A 44 10.09 26.65 10.84
N PRO A 45 8.94 26.74 11.53
CA PRO A 45 8.69 25.81 12.60
C PRO A 45 8.66 24.44 11.93
N SER A 46 9.65 23.60 12.22
CA SER A 46 9.57 22.17 11.95
C SER A 46 8.51 21.61 12.90
N GLN A 47 7.24 21.92 12.62
CA GLN A 47 6.16 21.08 13.08
C GLN A 47 6.46 19.73 12.44
N GLY A 48 6.89 18.76 13.26
CA GLY A 48 7.07 17.40 12.77
C GLY A 48 5.83 17.03 11.98
N ALA A 49 6.01 16.49 10.77
CA ALA A 49 4.89 16.07 9.95
C ALA A 49 3.94 15.27 10.85
N ALA A 50 2.68 15.67 10.89
CA ALA A 50 1.69 14.96 11.69
C ALA A 50 1.78 13.47 11.32
N SER A 51 1.90 12.61 12.33
CA SER A 51 1.96 11.16 12.13
C SER A 51 0.60 10.56 12.35
N GLY A 52 0.30 9.53 11.55
CA GLY A 52 -0.87 8.71 11.74
C GLY A 52 -0.78 7.88 13.03
N ARG A 53 -1.76 7.00 13.21
CA ARG A 53 -1.81 6.10 14.36
C ARG A 53 -2.03 4.67 13.93
N ASP A 54 -1.29 3.76 14.56
CA ASP A 54 -1.51 2.32 14.44
C ASP A 54 -2.50 1.87 15.52
N ILE A 55 -3.44 1.01 15.14
CA ILE A 55 -4.46 0.45 16.02
C ILE A 55 -4.50 -1.05 15.79
N ASP A 56 -4.29 -1.81 16.85
CA ASP A 56 -4.52 -3.26 16.84
C ASP A 56 -6.02 -3.55 16.89
N GLY A 57 -6.45 -4.55 16.14
CA GLY A 57 -7.83 -4.99 16.12
C GLY A 57 -7.98 -6.48 15.91
N THR A 58 -9.21 -6.96 16.12
CA THR A 58 -9.57 -8.35 15.84
C THR A 58 -10.91 -8.42 15.14
N VAL A 59 -11.11 -9.49 14.37
CA VAL A 59 -12.37 -9.82 13.71
C VAL A 59 -12.60 -11.31 13.78
N ARG A 60 -13.86 -11.73 13.89
CA ARG A 60 -14.23 -13.14 13.79
C ARG A 60 -14.52 -13.51 12.33
N SER A 61 -13.90 -14.57 11.83
CA SER A 61 -14.17 -15.10 10.49
C SER A 61 -13.87 -16.61 10.45
N GLY A 62 -14.76 -17.38 9.82
CA GLY A 62 -14.59 -18.84 9.68
C GLY A 62 -14.45 -19.59 11.00
N GLY A 63 -15.01 -19.08 12.10
CA GLY A 63 -14.86 -19.65 13.44
C GLY A 63 -13.59 -19.22 14.20
N PHE A 64 -12.67 -18.49 13.55
CA PHE A 64 -11.44 -18.00 14.14
C PHE A 64 -11.53 -16.54 14.56
N THR A 65 -10.83 -16.16 15.62
CA THR A 65 -10.49 -14.76 15.91
C THR A 65 -9.20 -14.43 15.19
N ARG A 66 -9.24 -13.48 14.26
CA ARG A 66 -8.11 -13.05 13.43
C ARG A 66 -7.73 -11.63 13.81
N SER A 67 -6.44 -11.37 13.99
CA SER A 67 -5.92 -10.04 14.31
C SER A 67 -5.50 -9.27 13.06
N TYR A 68 -5.43 -7.95 13.20
CA TYR A 68 -4.88 -7.04 12.20
C TYR A 68 -4.30 -5.82 12.90
N VAL A 69 -3.42 -5.10 12.19
CA VAL A 69 -3.01 -3.74 12.52
C VAL A 69 -3.60 -2.82 11.47
N ILE A 70 -4.23 -1.73 11.85
CA ILE A 70 -4.63 -0.67 10.92
C ILE A 70 -3.85 0.60 11.24
N HIS A 71 -3.24 1.18 10.20
CA HIS A 71 -2.68 2.51 10.23
C HIS A 71 -3.68 3.51 9.66
N LEU A 72 -4.03 4.53 10.45
CA LEU A 72 -4.88 5.64 10.03
C LEU A 72 -4.03 6.90 9.85
N PRO A 73 -4.09 7.57 8.68
CA PRO A 73 -3.28 8.74 8.42
C PRO A 73 -3.72 9.94 9.29
N PRO A 74 -2.92 11.01 9.38
CA PRO A 74 -3.25 12.19 10.14
C PRO A 74 -4.55 12.79 9.64
N ASN A 75 -5.33 13.37 10.55
CA ASN A 75 -6.61 14.02 10.25
C ASN A 75 -7.69 13.09 9.66
N SER A 76 -7.47 11.77 9.59
CA SER A 76 -8.52 10.81 9.23
C SER A 76 -9.71 10.90 10.20
N SER A 77 -10.91 10.95 9.65
CA SER A 77 -12.17 10.99 10.40
C SER A 77 -13.29 10.38 9.58
N ARG A 78 -14.42 10.05 10.22
CA ARG A 78 -15.62 9.54 9.53
C ARG A 78 -16.22 10.50 8.51
N LEU A 79 -15.82 11.77 8.53
CA LEU A 79 -16.29 12.80 7.59
C LEU A 79 -15.39 12.92 6.35
N ILE A 80 -14.23 12.25 6.35
CA ILE A 80 -13.23 12.31 5.28
C ILE A 80 -13.16 10.92 4.63
N PRO A 81 -13.67 10.75 3.39
CA PRO A 81 -13.59 9.49 2.67
C PRO A 81 -12.13 9.05 2.49
N THR A 82 -11.69 8.12 3.32
CA THR A 82 -10.29 7.68 3.40
C THR A 82 -10.12 6.35 2.66
N PRO A 83 -9.35 6.27 1.55
CA PRO A 83 -9.09 5.02 0.83
C PRO A 83 -8.44 3.96 1.70
N ILE A 84 -8.47 2.72 1.23
CA ILE A 84 -7.90 1.57 1.92
C ILE A 84 -6.80 0.94 1.05
N VAL A 85 -5.62 0.75 1.63
CA VAL A 85 -4.64 -0.22 1.14
C VAL A 85 -4.63 -1.40 2.09
N ILE A 86 -4.84 -2.61 1.61
CA ILE A 86 -4.69 -3.84 2.41
C ILE A 86 -3.40 -4.57 2.00
N ALA A 87 -2.51 -4.79 2.95
CA ALA A 87 -1.15 -5.24 2.72
C ALA A 87 -0.87 -6.61 3.38
N PHE A 88 -0.65 -7.63 2.55
CA PHE A 88 -0.49 -9.02 2.98
C PHE A 88 0.98 -9.42 3.09
N HIS A 89 1.37 -9.87 4.29
CA HIS A 89 2.73 -10.32 4.58
C HIS A 89 3.06 -11.66 3.87
N GLY A 90 4.33 -11.93 3.61
CA GLY A 90 4.79 -13.25 3.16
C GLY A 90 4.79 -14.28 4.29
N TYR A 91 4.97 -15.56 3.98
CA TYR A 91 5.21 -16.60 4.99
C TYR A 91 6.71 -16.72 5.27
N PRO A 92 7.20 -16.75 6.54
CA PRO A 92 6.47 -16.76 7.82
C PRO A 92 6.48 -15.38 8.53
N MET A 93 6.09 -14.31 7.85
CA MET A 93 6.10 -12.97 8.45
C MET A 93 4.86 -12.69 9.32
N THR A 94 4.88 -11.58 10.05
CA THR A 94 3.74 -11.01 10.76
C THR A 94 3.24 -9.72 10.11
N ALA A 95 2.03 -9.30 10.46
CA ALA A 95 1.48 -7.99 10.09
C ALA A 95 2.43 -6.85 10.47
N ALA A 96 2.99 -6.89 11.69
CA ALA A 96 3.94 -5.90 12.17
C ALA A 96 5.25 -5.90 11.36
N GLN A 97 5.74 -7.07 10.94
CA GLN A 97 6.91 -7.14 10.05
C GLN A 97 6.60 -6.54 8.67
N MET A 98 5.42 -6.81 8.10
CA MET A 98 5.00 -6.22 6.83
C MET A 98 4.92 -4.70 6.90
N SER A 99 4.32 -4.15 7.96
CA SER A 99 4.31 -2.69 8.20
C SER A 99 5.73 -2.13 8.22
N ARG A 100 6.62 -2.75 9.01
CA ARG A 100 8.02 -2.29 9.14
C ARG A 100 8.81 -2.32 7.84
N ILE A 101 8.69 -3.38 7.03
CA ILE A 101 9.52 -3.52 5.81
C ILE A 101 9.00 -2.73 4.62
N THR A 102 7.69 -2.46 4.57
CA THR A 102 7.10 -1.75 3.43
C THR A 102 7.05 -0.25 3.63
N HIS A 103 7.13 0.21 4.88
CA HIS A 103 6.97 1.62 5.25
C HIS A 103 5.64 2.23 4.76
N LEU A 104 4.63 1.40 4.47
CA LEU A 104 3.36 1.85 3.91
C LEU A 104 2.62 2.81 4.84
N SER A 105 2.80 2.72 6.16
CA SER A 105 2.27 3.71 7.11
C SER A 105 2.79 5.12 6.84
N ALA A 106 4.10 5.28 6.60
CA ALA A 106 4.67 6.60 6.29
C ALA A 106 4.24 7.12 4.91
N VAL A 107 3.92 6.21 3.97
CA VAL A 107 3.34 6.58 2.66
C VAL A 107 1.89 7.02 2.87
N ALA A 108 1.11 6.28 3.65
CA ALA A 108 -0.25 6.63 4.03
C ALA A 108 -0.34 8.02 4.67
N ASP A 109 0.56 8.33 5.61
CA ASP A 109 0.63 9.66 6.23
C ASP A 109 0.78 10.79 5.21
N ARG A 110 1.59 10.59 4.17
CA ARG A 110 1.85 11.59 3.13
C ARG A 110 0.73 11.71 2.10
N HIS A 111 -0.02 10.63 1.87
CA HIS A 111 -0.94 10.52 0.74
C HIS A 111 -2.41 10.35 1.14
N GLY A 112 -2.72 10.25 2.44
CA GLY A 112 -4.08 10.30 2.96
C GLY A 112 -4.90 9.03 2.71
N PHE A 113 -4.31 7.85 2.89
CA PHE A 113 -5.03 6.57 2.86
C PHE A 113 -4.77 5.75 4.13
N ALA A 114 -5.70 4.87 4.49
CA ALA A 114 -5.51 3.91 5.57
C ALA A 114 -4.77 2.67 5.06
N VAL A 115 -3.97 2.04 5.92
CA VAL A 115 -3.33 0.75 5.61
C VAL A 115 -3.79 -0.30 6.59
N VAL A 116 -4.35 -1.40 6.10
CA VAL A 116 -4.69 -2.56 6.91
C VAL A 116 -3.64 -3.62 6.67
N PHE A 117 -2.98 -4.07 7.74
CA PHE A 117 -2.03 -5.18 7.75
C PHE A 117 -2.67 -6.37 8.50
N PRO A 118 -3.31 -7.32 7.78
CA PRO A 118 -3.98 -8.45 8.42
C PRO A 118 -2.95 -9.51 8.85
N GLN A 119 -3.26 -10.24 9.93
CA GLN A 119 -2.42 -11.36 10.38
C GLN A 119 -2.91 -12.69 9.81
N GLY A 120 -2.03 -13.36 9.07
CA GLY A 120 -2.23 -14.70 8.52
C GLY A 120 -2.28 -15.77 9.62
N TYR A 121 -3.08 -16.82 9.41
CA TYR A 121 -3.14 -17.98 10.29
C TYR A 121 -1.81 -18.74 10.23
N GLY A 122 -1.20 -19.01 11.39
CA GLY A 122 0.14 -19.61 11.44
C GLY A 122 1.17 -18.82 10.62
N GLN A 123 1.06 -17.48 10.59
CA GLN A 123 1.90 -16.58 9.81
C GLN A 123 1.84 -16.81 8.29
N SER A 124 0.72 -17.34 7.80
CA SER A 124 0.55 -17.70 6.40
C SER A 124 -0.89 -17.48 5.90
N TRP A 125 -1.04 -17.61 4.59
CA TRP A 125 -2.31 -17.57 3.86
C TRP A 125 -2.54 -18.91 3.16
N ALA A 126 -3.80 -19.34 3.12
CA ALA A 126 -4.26 -20.47 2.32
C ALA A 126 -4.38 -19.99 0.86
N VAL A 127 -3.52 -20.51 0.00
CA VAL A 127 -3.45 -20.14 -1.42
C VAL A 127 -3.36 -21.39 -2.29
N PRO A 128 -3.88 -21.36 -3.54
CA PRO A 128 -3.82 -22.50 -4.45
C PRO A 128 -2.40 -23.06 -4.58
N GLY A 129 -2.26 -24.39 -4.47
CA GLY A 129 -0.97 -25.07 -4.55
C GLY A 129 -0.02 -24.82 -3.37
N GLY A 130 -0.45 -24.10 -2.32
CA GLY A 130 0.35 -23.86 -1.13
C GLY A 130 0.54 -25.10 -0.26
N ASN A 131 1.55 -25.07 0.61
CA ASN A 131 1.72 -26.02 1.71
C ASN A 131 2.08 -25.27 3.00
N THR A 132 1.23 -24.31 3.36
CA THR A 132 1.38 -23.46 4.54
C THR A 132 0.48 -23.95 5.68
N PRO A 133 0.74 -23.54 6.94
CA PRO A 133 -0.17 -23.83 8.05
C PRO A 133 -1.63 -23.45 7.77
N ALA A 134 -1.86 -22.28 7.14
CA ALA A 134 -3.20 -21.85 6.75
C ALA A 134 -3.83 -22.78 5.69
N GLN A 135 -3.05 -23.24 4.70
CA GLN A 135 -3.53 -24.18 3.70
C GLN A 135 -3.90 -25.54 4.32
N GLN A 136 -3.06 -26.05 5.21
CA GLN A 136 -3.29 -27.33 5.90
C GLN A 136 -4.53 -27.25 6.80
N ALA A 137 -4.74 -26.13 7.47
CA ALA A 137 -5.93 -25.85 8.28
C ALA A 137 -7.17 -25.47 7.44
N ARG A 138 -7.06 -25.43 6.11
CA ARG A 138 -8.14 -25.08 5.16
C ARG A 138 -8.81 -23.75 5.52
N ILE A 139 -7.99 -22.75 5.86
CA ILE A 139 -8.47 -21.41 6.21
C ILE A 139 -9.09 -20.75 4.97
N ASP A 140 -10.26 -20.14 5.14
CA ASP A 140 -10.88 -19.31 4.11
C ASP A 140 -10.40 -17.86 4.26
N ASP A 141 -9.25 -17.55 3.67
CA ASP A 141 -8.68 -16.20 3.74
C ASP A 141 -9.43 -15.19 2.84
N VAL A 142 -10.17 -15.65 1.82
CA VAL A 142 -11.03 -14.78 1.00
C VAL A 142 -12.21 -14.26 1.82
N ALA A 143 -12.90 -15.16 2.54
CA ALA A 143 -13.97 -14.77 3.45
C ALA A 143 -13.46 -13.89 4.60
N PHE A 144 -12.27 -14.17 5.13
CA PHE A 144 -11.62 -13.32 6.13
C PHE A 144 -11.40 -11.89 5.60
N VAL A 145 -10.81 -11.73 4.41
CA VAL A 145 -10.55 -10.40 3.83
C VAL A 145 -11.85 -9.63 3.56
N ARG A 146 -12.87 -10.29 2.99
CA ARG A 146 -14.19 -9.68 2.79
C ARG A 146 -14.78 -9.16 4.11
N THR A 147 -14.75 -10.00 5.15
CA THR A 147 -15.25 -9.65 6.48
C THR A 147 -14.45 -8.52 7.12
N LEU A 148 -13.12 -8.55 6.99
CA LEU A 148 -12.23 -7.56 7.54
C LEU A 148 -12.48 -6.19 6.92
N LEU A 149 -12.57 -6.10 5.59
CA LEU A 149 -12.87 -4.85 4.87
C LEU A 149 -14.19 -4.23 5.33
N ASP A 150 -15.25 -5.04 5.50
CA ASP A 150 -16.54 -4.56 6.00
C ASP A 150 -16.44 -3.99 7.42
N ILE A 151 -15.68 -4.66 8.30
CA ILE A 151 -15.54 -4.26 9.69
C ILE A 151 -14.70 -2.99 9.83
N VAL A 152 -13.53 -2.92 9.19
CA VAL A 152 -12.67 -1.73 9.28
C VAL A 152 -13.33 -0.52 8.63
N ALA A 153 -13.99 -0.69 7.48
CA ALA A 153 -14.68 0.40 6.82
C ALA A 153 -15.79 1.00 7.70
N ARG A 154 -16.66 0.16 8.28
CA ARG A 154 -17.71 0.62 9.19
C ARG A 154 -17.14 1.25 10.47
N THR A 155 -16.09 0.66 11.03
CA THR A 155 -15.53 1.09 12.32
C THR A 155 -14.87 2.47 12.20
N TYR A 156 -14.06 2.66 11.16
CA TYR A 156 -13.22 3.85 10.98
C TYR A 156 -13.76 4.86 9.94
N GLY A 157 -14.86 4.55 9.25
CA GLY A 157 -15.45 5.41 8.21
C GLY A 157 -14.61 5.47 6.94
N LEU A 158 -14.08 4.33 6.50
CA LEU A 158 -13.21 4.24 5.33
C LEU A 158 -14.03 4.10 4.04
N ASP A 159 -13.45 4.57 2.95
CA ASP A 159 -14.05 4.56 1.62
C ASP A 159 -13.85 3.20 0.94
N THR A 160 -14.93 2.41 0.86
CA THR A 160 -14.92 1.09 0.23
C THR A 160 -15.00 1.12 -1.29
N SER A 161 -15.17 2.30 -1.91
CA SER A 161 -15.09 2.45 -3.37
C SER A 161 -13.64 2.58 -3.87
N ARG A 162 -12.68 2.77 -2.96
CA ARG A 162 -11.25 2.93 -3.25
C ARG A 162 -10.43 2.02 -2.36
N VAL A 163 -10.38 0.74 -2.72
CA VAL A 163 -9.61 -0.29 -2.04
C VAL A 163 -8.53 -0.79 -2.98
N VAL A 164 -7.31 -0.96 -2.48
CA VAL A 164 -6.21 -1.58 -3.22
C VAL A 164 -5.61 -2.70 -2.37
N ALA A 165 -5.39 -3.86 -2.98
CA ALA A 165 -4.69 -4.97 -2.34
C ALA A 165 -3.24 -5.05 -2.82
N THR A 166 -2.33 -5.39 -1.90
CA THR A 166 -0.92 -5.64 -2.22
C THR A 166 -0.34 -6.69 -1.28
N GLY A 167 0.73 -7.38 -1.70
CA GLY A 167 1.38 -8.37 -0.85
C GLY A 167 2.68 -8.88 -1.43
N ILE A 168 3.44 -9.59 -0.59
CA ILE A 168 4.75 -10.16 -0.95
C ILE A 168 4.70 -11.69 -0.80
N SER A 169 5.29 -12.43 -1.75
CA SER A 169 5.42 -13.90 -1.71
C SER A 169 4.06 -14.59 -1.50
N ASN A 170 3.86 -15.38 -0.44
CA ASN A 170 2.57 -15.99 -0.09
C ASN A 170 1.42 -14.96 0.00
N GLY A 171 1.67 -13.74 0.48
CA GLY A 171 0.70 -12.64 0.47
C GLY A 171 0.47 -12.02 -0.92
N GLY A 172 1.47 -12.09 -1.81
CA GLY A 172 1.32 -11.70 -3.22
C GLY A 172 0.43 -12.68 -3.98
N ILE A 173 0.60 -13.99 -3.76
CA ILE A 173 -0.28 -15.02 -4.32
C ILE A 173 -1.71 -14.85 -3.79
N LEU A 174 -1.87 -14.55 -2.49
CA LEU A 174 -3.19 -14.22 -1.95
C LEU A 174 -3.76 -12.97 -2.65
N THR A 175 -2.96 -11.94 -2.90
CA THR A 175 -3.40 -10.72 -3.60
C THR A 175 -3.96 -11.04 -4.99
N GLU A 176 -3.29 -11.90 -5.74
CA GLU A 176 -3.76 -12.38 -7.05
C GLU A 176 -5.09 -13.14 -6.94
N LEU A 177 -5.20 -14.07 -5.98
CA LEU A 177 -6.45 -14.80 -5.70
C LEU A 177 -7.61 -13.86 -5.36
N LEU A 178 -7.35 -12.82 -4.56
CA LEU A 178 -8.35 -11.83 -4.18
C LEU A 178 -8.79 -10.99 -5.37
N GLY A 179 -7.88 -10.66 -6.30
CA GLY A 179 -8.23 -10.00 -7.56
C GLY A 179 -9.28 -10.77 -8.37
N CYS A 180 -9.22 -12.10 -8.35
CA CYS A 180 -10.26 -12.94 -8.98
C CYS A 180 -11.53 -13.08 -8.13
N SER A 181 -11.38 -13.24 -6.81
CA SER A 181 -12.47 -13.66 -5.93
C SER A 181 -13.26 -12.51 -5.30
N LEU A 182 -12.66 -11.31 -5.26
CA LEU A 182 -13.19 -10.09 -4.66
C LEU A 182 -13.11 -8.90 -5.64
N ALA A 183 -13.21 -9.14 -6.95
CA ALA A 183 -13.18 -8.08 -7.98
C ALA A 183 -14.26 -7.01 -7.78
N ASP A 184 -15.37 -7.35 -7.11
CA ASP A 184 -16.43 -6.41 -6.73
C ASP A 184 -16.03 -5.45 -5.59
N ARG A 185 -14.89 -5.69 -4.95
CA ARG A 185 -14.44 -5.04 -3.71
C ARG A 185 -13.07 -4.39 -3.79
N LEU A 186 -12.28 -4.68 -4.83
CA LEU A 186 -10.88 -4.28 -5.02
C LEU A 186 -10.69 -3.49 -6.33
#